data_AF-A0A1H0RK81-F1
#
_entry.id   AF-A0A1H0RK81-F1
#
_cell.length_a   1.000
_cell.length_b   1.000
_cell.length_c   1.000
_cell.angle_alpha   90.00
_cell.angle_beta   90.00
_cell.angle_gamma   90.00
#
_symmetry.space_group_name_H-M   'P 1'
#
loop_
_entity.id
_entity.type
_entity.pdbx_description
1 polymer ?
#
loop_
_entity_poly.entity_id
_entity_poly.type
_entity_poly.pdbx_seq_one_letter_code
_entity_poly.pdbx_strand_id
1 'polypeptide(L)'
;MADGGRRSRLLVAYENHGEVLSERTSTSRYFDLQPSGLLSALIGRLVVEWSTDTINWRKSGHAAAVLPIIEIADPKVVLFPGFDRVLITYAELQSVISDARYGGWRTALGSVQGIYLIADTSTGQLYVGKADGGERILGRWSAYARDGHGGNIALKELTGLNSAHAAHFQFSILRVFGPSVPSAEIDEAESHFKDALLTRRYGLNRN
;
A
#
# COMPACT_ATOMS: atom_id res chain seq x y z
N MET A 1 -24.39 11.05 -0.68
CA MET A 1 -25.83 11.06 -0.35
C MET A 1 -26.02 10.13 0.82
N ALA A 2 -26.45 10.65 1.98
CA ALA A 2 -26.74 9.82 3.14
C ALA A 2 -27.96 8.96 2.82
N ASP A 3 -27.82 7.65 2.96
CA ASP A 3 -28.88 6.67 2.69
C ASP A 3 -29.94 6.72 3.81
N GLY A 4 -30.71 7.81 3.83
CA GLY A 4 -32.06 8.03 4.40
C GLY A 4 -32.44 7.60 5.83
N GLY A 5 -31.66 6.78 6.53
CA GLY A 5 -32.03 6.15 7.80
C GLY A 5 -30.96 6.29 8.89
N ARG A 6 -31.16 5.60 10.02
CA ARG A 6 -30.23 5.56 11.16
C ARG A 6 -28.95 4.75 10.88
N ARG A 7 -28.48 4.71 9.64
CA ARG A 7 -27.29 3.95 9.23
C ARG A 7 -26.06 4.83 9.41
N SER A 8 -25.14 4.44 10.29
CA SER A 8 -23.90 5.17 10.53
C SER A 8 -22.69 4.32 10.16
N ARG A 9 -21.89 4.79 9.20
CA ARG A 9 -20.70 4.09 8.71
C ARG A 9 -19.46 4.54 9.48
N LEU A 10 -18.61 3.60 9.89
CA LEU A 10 -17.30 3.91 10.46
C LEU A 10 -16.42 4.55 9.38
N LEU A 11 -15.91 5.76 9.64
CA LEU A 11 -15.06 6.48 8.69
C LEU A 11 -13.59 6.52 9.11
N VAL A 12 -13.32 6.60 10.41
CA VAL A 12 -11.97 6.79 10.94
C VAL A 12 -11.95 6.43 12.42
N ALA A 13 -10.77 6.04 12.92
CA ALA A 13 -10.48 5.86 14.33
C ALA A 13 -9.29 6.75 14.71
N TYR A 14 -9.36 7.37 15.89
CA TYR A 14 -8.28 8.17 16.46
C TYR A 14 -7.97 7.68 17.86
N GLU A 15 -6.69 7.73 18.23
CA GLU A 15 -6.23 7.65 19.60
C GLU A 15 -6.13 9.06 20.19
N ASN A 16 -6.62 9.22 21.42
CA ASN A 16 -6.56 10.49 22.14
C ASN A 16 -5.34 10.48 23.07
N HIS A 17 -4.37 11.34 22.79
CA HIS A 17 -3.11 11.47 23.54
C HIS A 17 -3.17 12.52 24.66
N GLY A 18 -4.36 13.05 24.97
CA GLY A 18 -4.60 14.00 26.04
C GLY A 18 -4.92 15.41 25.53
N GLU A 19 -5.10 16.33 26.48
CA GLU A 19 -5.42 17.73 26.18
C GLU A 19 -4.18 18.51 25.73
N VAL A 20 -4.33 19.29 24.64
CA VAL A 20 -3.31 20.24 24.18
C VAL A 20 -3.47 21.54 24.96
N LEU A 21 -2.80 21.62 26.12
CA LEU A 21 -2.96 22.72 27.07
C LEU A 21 -2.61 24.11 26.49
N SER A 22 -1.70 24.18 25.52
CA SER A 22 -1.32 25.42 24.85
C SER A 22 -2.43 26.02 23.99
N GLU A 23 -3.36 25.20 23.51
CA GLU A 23 -4.49 25.63 22.67
C GLU A 23 -5.76 25.89 23.49
N ARG A 24 -5.73 25.58 24.80
CA ARG A 24 -6.88 25.71 25.69
C ARG A 24 -7.37 27.16 25.74
N THR A 25 -8.69 27.32 25.67
CA THR A 25 -9.36 28.59 25.97
C THR A 25 -10.20 28.49 27.24
N SER A 26 -10.78 29.61 27.69
CA SER A 26 -11.70 29.62 28.83
C SER A 26 -12.92 28.70 28.59
N THR A 27 -13.38 28.59 27.35
CA THR A 27 -14.62 27.88 26.96
C THR A 27 -14.38 26.56 26.23
N SER A 28 -13.20 26.36 25.64
CA SER A 28 -12.92 25.21 24.76
C SER A 28 -11.71 24.41 25.25
N ARG A 29 -11.72 23.11 24.93
CA ARG A 29 -10.65 22.15 25.19
C ARG A 29 -10.28 21.51 23.86
N TYR A 30 -8.98 21.34 23.63
CA TYR A 30 -8.44 20.73 22.42
C TYR A 30 -7.69 19.46 22.81
N PHE A 31 -7.80 18.42 21.98
CA PHE A 31 -7.22 17.11 22.26
C PHE A 31 -6.32 16.71 21.10
N ASP A 32 -5.19 16.09 21.44
CA ASP A 32 -4.27 15.50 20.45
C ASP A 32 -4.85 14.18 19.97
N LEU A 33 -5.43 14.21 18.76
CA LEU A 33 -6.03 13.05 18.12
C LEU A 33 -5.11 12.56 16.99
N GLN A 34 -4.50 11.40 17.19
CA GLN A 34 -3.65 10.75 16.19
C GLN A 34 -4.43 9.63 15.49
N PRO A 35 -4.35 9.51 14.14
CA PRO A 35 -5.00 8.42 13.43
C PRO A 35 -4.55 7.07 13.98
N SER A 36 -5.52 6.19 14.29
CA SER A 36 -5.24 4.85 14.80
C SER A 36 -5.48 3.81 13.72
N GLY A 37 -4.62 2.78 13.68
CA GLY A 37 -4.82 1.58 12.86
C GLY A 37 -5.93 0.65 13.38
N LEU A 38 -6.47 0.93 14.58
CA LEU A 38 -7.54 0.17 15.18
C LEU A 38 -8.79 0.20 14.28
N LEU A 39 -9.39 -0.97 14.03
CA LEU A 39 -10.53 -1.15 13.12
C LEU A 39 -10.27 -0.69 11.67
N SER A 40 -9.02 -0.51 11.24
CA SER A 40 -8.69 -0.10 9.85
C SER A 40 -9.35 -0.99 8.80
N ALA A 41 -9.40 -2.30 9.03
CA ALA A 41 -10.07 -3.27 8.16
C ALA A 41 -11.59 -3.08 8.04
N LEU A 42 -12.20 -2.30 8.94
CA LEU A 42 -13.64 -1.99 8.99
C LEU A 42 -13.95 -0.54 8.58
N ILE A 43 -12.95 0.31 8.38
CA ILE A 43 -13.15 1.67 7.88
C ILE A 43 -13.85 1.64 6.52
N GLY A 44 -14.93 2.42 6.41
CA GLY A 44 -15.77 2.46 5.23
C GLY A 44 -16.61 1.20 5.01
N ARG A 45 -16.57 0.22 5.92
CA ARG A 45 -17.26 -1.08 5.79
C ARG A 45 -18.26 -1.33 6.91
N LEU A 46 -17.87 -1.08 8.16
CA LEU A 46 -18.74 -1.27 9.31
C LEU A 46 -19.86 -0.21 9.29
N VAL A 47 -21.10 -0.68 9.30
CA VAL A 47 -22.29 0.15 9.47
C VAL A 47 -23.02 -0.33 10.72
N VAL A 48 -23.33 0.61 11.61
CA VAL A 48 -24.14 0.38 12.79
C VAL A 48 -25.48 1.08 12.65
N GLU A 49 -26.50 0.57 13.34
CA GLU A 49 -27.73 1.34 13.55
C GLU A 49 -27.51 2.37 14.67
N TRP A 50 -27.69 3.64 14.35
CA TRP A 50 -27.57 4.74 15.31
C TRP A 50 -28.79 4.82 16.24
N SER A 51 -28.58 5.34 17.44
CA SER A 51 -29.62 5.48 18.46
C SER A 51 -30.76 6.40 17.99
N THR A 52 -31.96 6.17 18.49
CA THR A 52 -33.15 7.02 18.28
C THR A 52 -33.12 8.35 19.03
N ASP A 53 -32.10 8.60 19.84
CA ASP A 53 -32.04 9.78 20.70
C ASP A 53 -32.05 11.07 19.89
N THR A 54 -32.97 11.95 20.24
CA THR A 54 -33.12 13.28 19.63
C THR A 54 -31.90 14.12 19.97
N ILE A 55 -31.01 14.33 18.99
CA ILE A 55 -29.87 15.26 19.03
C ILE A 55 -28.78 14.83 20.02
N ASN A 56 -28.24 13.62 19.87
CA ASN A 56 -26.99 13.25 20.53
C ASN A 56 -26.02 12.54 19.58
N TRP A 57 -25.12 13.33 18.97
CA TRP A 57 -24.11 12.89 18.01
C TRP A 57 -22.87 12.27 18.68
N ARG A 58 -22.72 12.42 20.01
CA ARG A 58 -21.61 11.84 20.79
C ARG A 58 -22.10 10.67 21.63
N LYS A 59 -21.45 9.52 21.49
CA LYS A 59 -21.68 8.35 22.36
C LYS A 59 -20.42 8.03 23.15
N SER A 60 -20.59 7.69 24.43
CA SER A 60 -19.50 7.06 25.20
C SER A 60 -19.23 5.67 24.64
N GLY A 61 -18.04 5.11 24.89
CA GLY A 61 -17.70 3.76 24.46
C GLY A 61 -18.71 2.71 24.93
N HIS A 62 -19.15 2.79 26.19
CA HIS A 62 -20.17 1.90 26.76
C HIS A 62 -21.51 1.97 26.03
N ALA A 63 -21.98 3.18 25.70
CA ALA A 63 -23.23 3.35 24.96
C ALA A 63 -23.11 2.95 23.49
N ALA A 64 -21.94 3.15 22.88
CA ALA A 64 -21.67 2.73 21.51
C ALA A 64 -21.50 1.20 21.37
N ALA A 65 -21.02 0.52 22.41
CA ALA A 65 -20.75 -0.92 22.41
C ALA A 65 -21.98 -1.79 22.20
N VAL A 66 -23.18 -1.28 22.48
CA VAL A 66 -24.46 -1.99 22.30
C VAL A 66 -25.16 -1.65 20.99
N LEU A 67 -24.59 -0.78 20.15
CA LEU A 67 -25.20 -0.44 18.86
C LEU A 67 -25.18 -1.67 17.94
N PRO A 68 -26.33 -2.06 17.36
CA PRO A 68 -26.38 -3.20 16.44
C PRO A 68 -25.50 -2.97 15.21
N ILE A 69 -24.68 -3.96 14.88
CA ILE A 69 -23.99 -4.03 13.59
C ILE A 69 -25.00 -4.48 12.55
N ILE A 70 -25.28 -3.64 11.56
CA ILE A 70 -26.29 -3.92 10.52
C ILE A 70 -25.68 -4.31 9.19
N GLU A 71 -24.42 -3.95 8.94
CA GLU A 71 -23.70 -4.30 7.71
C GLU A 71 -22.19 -4.27 7.99
N ILE A 72 -21.46 -5.21 7.39
CA ILE A 72 -20.03 -5.07 7.13
C ILE A 72 -19.87 -5.15 5.62
N ALA A 73 -19.78 -4.00 4.96
CA ALA A 73 -19.70 -3.93 3.51
C ALA A 73 -18.45 -4.64 2.99
N ASP A 74 -18.46 -5.10 1.75
CA ASP A 74 -17.23 -5.54 1.10
C ASP A 74 -16.27 -4.36 0.91
N PRO A 75 -14.95 -4.60 0.98
CA PRO A 75 -13.97 -3.56 0.72
C PRO A 75 -14.17 -3.00 -0.69
N LYS A 76 -14.19 -1.67 -0.84
CA LYS A 76 -14.21 -1.07 -2.19
C LYS A 76 -12.97 -1.52 -2.95
N VAL A 77 -13.19 -2.31 -4.00
CA VAL A 77 -12.12 -2.88 -4.84
C VAL A 77 -11.33 -1.74 -5.48
N VAL A 78 -10.00 -1.83 -5.43
CA VAL A 78 -9.12 -0.96 -6.19
C VAL A 78 -8.84 -1.63 -7.53
N LEU A 79 -9.26 -0.97 -8.61
CA LEU A 79 -9.09 -1.50 -9.96
C LEU A 79 -7.60 -1.53 -10.34
N PHE A 80 -7.19 -2.60 -11.02
CA PHE A 80 -5.85 -2.70 -11.59
C PHE A 80 -5.75 -1.75 -12.79
N PRO A 81 -4.76 -0.84 -12.84
CA PRO A 81 -4.66 0.18 -13.89
C PRO A 81 -4.21 -0.40 -15.25
N GLY A 82 -3.82 -1.67 -15.29
CA GLY A 82 -3.12 -2.28 -16.42
C GLY A 82 -1.60 -2.19 -16.25
N PHE A 83 -0.87 -3.16 -16.81
CA PHE A 83 0.58 -3.30 -16.60
C PHE A 83 1.37 -2.04 -17.01
N ASP A 84 1.02 -1.45 -18.15
CA ASP A 84 1.72 -0.27 -18.71
C ASP A 84 1.45 1.03 -17.94
N ARG A 85 0.55 0.99 -16.96
CA ARG A 85 0.16 2.14 -16.12
C ARG A 85 0.50 1.93 -14.65
N VAL A 86 1.23 0.87 -14.31
CA VAL A 86 1.68 0.65 -12.93
C VAL A 86 2.82 1.61 -12.63
N LEU A 87 2.55 2.55 -11.72
CA LEU A 87 3.53 3.44 -11.11
C LEU A 87 3.11 3.68 -9.66
N ILE A 88 3.75 3.00 -8.72
CA ILE A 88 3.35 3.02 -7.30
C ILE A 88 4.53 3.26 -6.37
N THR A 89 4.29 3.93 -5.27
CA THR A 89 5.25 4.13 -4.18
C THR A 89 5.45 2.84 -3.36
N TYR A 90 6.49 2.82 -2.52
CA TYR A 90 6.71 1.73 -1.58
C TYR A 90 5.51 1.49 -0.63
N ALA A 91 4.88 2.55 -0.12
CA ALA A 91 3.71 2.44 0.77
C ALA A 91 2.48 1.87 0.04
N GLU A 92 2.27 2.27 -1.22
CA GLU A 92 1.22 1.69 -2.06
C GLU A 92 1.51 0.23 -2.39
N LEU A 93 2.76 -0.12 -2.67
CA LEU A 93 3.17 -1.51 -2.85
C LEU A 93 2.83 -2.35 -1.61
N GLN A 94 3.14 -1.87 -0.40
CA GLN A 94 2.77 -2.56 0.84
C GLN A 94 1.24 -2.74 0.96
N SER A 95 0.46 -1.74 0.53
CA SER A 95 -1.00 -1.83 0.48
C SER A 95 -1.48 -2.87 -0.55
N VAL A 96 -0.88 -2.90 -1.74
CA VAL A 96 -1.17 -3.90 -2.79
C VAL A 96 -0.94 -5.33 -2.27
N ILE A 97 0.09 -5.55 -1.46
CA ILE A 97 0.39 -6.87 -0.90
C ILE A 97 -0.54 -7.24 0.28
N SER A 98 -0.83 -6.32 1.19
CA SER A 98 -1.50 -6.62 2.47
C SER A 98 -3.02 -6.45 2.47
N ASP A 99 -3.58 -5.55 1.65
CA ASP A 99 -4.98 -5.14 1.75
C ASP A 99 -5.89 -5.92 0.80
N ALA A 100 -6.99 -6.48 1.32
CA ALA A 100 -7.98 -7.23 0.54
C ALA A 100 -8.53 -6.47 -0.69
N ARG A 101 -8.60 -5.14 -0.64
CA ARG A 101 -9.07 -4.27 -1.75
C ARG A 101 -8.28 -4.43 -3.05
N TYR A 102 -7.01 -4.84 -2.96
CA TYR A 102 -6.11 -5.02 -4.10
C TYR A 102 -6.09 -6.45 -4.63
N GLY A 103 -7.13 -7.25 -4.38
CA GLY A 103 -7.24 -8.62 -4.88
C GLY A 103 -6.97 -8.74 -6.38
N GLY A 104 -7.60 -7.88 -7.20
CA GLY A 104 -7.39 -7.86 -8.65
C GLY A 104 -5.97 -7.52 -9.08
N TRP A 105 -5.26 -6.67 -8.33
CA TRP A 105 -3.84 -6.38 -8.58
C TRP A 105 -2.99 -7.62 -8.36
N ARG A 106 -3.17 -8.30 -7.22
CA ARG A 106 -2.40 -9.51 -6.90
C ARG A 106 -2.63 -10.62 -7.92
N THR A 107 -3.89 -10.81 -8.35
CA THR A 107 -4.21 -11.76 -9.43
C THR A 107 -3.48 -11.39 -10.73
N ALA A 108 -3.52 -10.12 -11.16
CA ALA A 108 -2.84 -9.69 -12.37
C ALA A 108 -1.31 -9.86 -12.28
N LEU A 109 -0.68 -9.36 -11.22
CA LEU A 109 0.78 -9.44 -11.01
C LEU A 109 1.29 -10.87 -10.84
N GLY A 110 0.48 -11.77 -10.30
CA GLY A 110 0.81 -13.19 -10.17
C GLY A 110 0.66 -13.99 -11.47
N SER A 111 0.01 -13.43 -12.50
CA SER A 111 -0.31 -14.15 -13.73
C SER A 111 0.76 -14.04 -14.84
N VAL A 112 1.67 -13.07 -14.74
CA VAL A 112 2.64 -12.75 -15.80
C VAL A 112 4.06 -12.69 -15.28
N GLN A 113 5.01 -13.17 -16.08
CA GLN A 113 6.42 -12.86 -15.88
C GLN A 113 6.69 -11.42 -16.35
N GLY A 114 7.80 -10.81 -15.92
CA GLY A 114 8.11 -9.46 -16.41
C GLY A 114 9.44 -8.89 -15.98
N ILE A 115 9.79 -7.78 -16.63
CA ILE A 115 10.85 -6.86 -16.22
C ILE A 115 10.17 -5.67 -15.54
N TYR A 116 10.63 -5.32 -14.35
CA TYR A 116 10.18 -4.17 -13.58
C TYR A 116 11.35 -3.23 -13.30
N LEU A 117 11.00 -1.99 -12.98
CA LEU A 117 11.92 -0.93 -12.60
C LEU A 117 11.59 -0.48 -11.18
N ILE A 118 12.63 -0.34 -10.35
CA ILE A 118 12.57 0.34 -9.07
C ILE A 118 13.43 1.60 -9.22
N ALA A 119 12.80 2.77 -9.09
CA ALA A 119 13.46 4.06 -9.11
C ALA A 119 13.58 4.59 -7.69
N ASP A 120 14.79 5.03 -7.30
CA ASP A 120 15.00 5.80 -6.09
C ASP A 120 14.74 7.27 -6.39
N THR A 121 13.62 7.80 -5.90
CA THR A 121 13.21 9.18 -6.13
C THR A 121 14.09 10.22 -5.44
N SER A 122 14.92 9.81 -4.47
CA SER A 122 15.85 10.71 -3.77
C SER A 122 17.16 10.93 -4.53
N THR A 123 17.62 9.92 -5.27
CA THR A 123 18.90 9.95 -5.98
C THR A 123 18.76 9.94 -7.51
N GLY A 124 17.60 9.53 -8.02
CA GLY A 124 17.35 9.26 -9.44
C GLY A 124 17.94 7.93 -9.93
N GLN A 125 18.55 7.12 -9.05
CA GLN A 125 19.14 5.85 -9.44
C GLN A 125 18.09 4.79 -9.72
N LEU A 126 18.40 3.93 -10.70
CA LEU A 126 17.47 2.93 -11.22
C LEU A 126 17.97 1.51 -10.94
N TYR A 127 17.05 0.62 -10.57
CA TYR A 127 17.25 -0.82 -10.49
C TYR A 127 16.29 -1.51 -11.47
N VAL A 128 16.83 -2.28 -12.41
CA VAL A 128 16.07 -3.18 -13.27
C VAL A 128 16.11 -4.57 -12.66
N GLY A 129 14.94 -5.21 -12.52
CA GLY A 129 14.85 -6.58 -12.09
C GLY A 129 13.89 -7.39 -12.94
N LYS A 130 14.15 -8.70 -13.03
CA LYS A 130 13.24 -9.67 -13.62
C LYS A 130 12.41 -10.42 -12.57
N ALA A 131 11.30 -10.99 -13.03
CA ALA A 131 10.43 -11.87 -12.27
C ALA A 131 9.95 -13.03 -13.16
N ASP A 132 10.74 -14.10 -13.23
CA ASP A 132 10.47 -15.30 -14.02
C ASP A 132 10.22 -16.57 -13.19
N GLY A 133 10.46 -16.52 -11.87
CA GLY A 133 10.22 -17.62 -10.92
C GLY A 133 8.74 -17.91 -10.58
N GLY A 134 8.49 -18.82 -9.64
CA GLY A 134 7.16 -19.41 -9.40
C GLY A 134 6.01 -18.44 -9.12
N GLU A 135 6.24 -17.42 -8.30
CA GLU A 135 5.22 -16.40 -7.95
C GLU A 135 5.28 -15.14 -8.83
N ARG A 136 6.10 -15.17 -9.90
CA ARG A 136 6.15 -14.12 -10.92
C ARG A 136 6.40 -12.71 -10.32
N ILE A 137 5.84 -11.65 -10.92
CA ILE A 137 6.03 -10.27 -10.44
C ILE A 137 5.54 -10.14 -8.99
N LEU A 138 4.39 -10.74 -8.67
CA LEU A 138 3.83 -10.70 -7.31
C LEU A 138 4.82 -11.21 -6.26
N GLY A 139 5.51 -12.32 -6.53
CA GLY A 139 6.49 -12.88 -5.59
C GLY A 139 7.66 -11.93 -5.32
N ARG A 140 8.25 -11.36 -6.37
CA ARG A 140 9.35 -10.39 -6.22
C ARG A 140 8.87 -9.14 -5.48
N TRP A 141 7.71 -8.61 -5.86
CA TRP A 141 7.13 -7.41 -5.23
C TRP A 141 6.70 -7.64 -3.78
N SER A 142 6.27 -8.85 -3.43
CA SER A 142 5.99 -9.25 -2.04
C SER A 142 7.26 -9.29 -1.19
N ALA A 143 8.40 -9.68 -1.76
CA ALA A 143 9.67 -9.64 -1.04
C ALA A 143 10.08 -8.18 -0.74
N TYR A 144 10.04 -7.29 -1.75
CA TYR A 144 10.33 -5.88 -1.54
C TYR A 144 9.38 -5.23 -0.52
N ALA A 145 8.07 -5.47 -0.60
CA ALA A 145 7.11 -4.92 0.36
C ALA A 145 7.40 -5.30 1.83
N ARG A 146 8.08 -6.44 2.04
CA ARG A 146 8.41 -6.97 3.36
C ARG A 146 9.69 -6.37 3.93
N ASP A 147 10.76 -6.29 3.13
CA ASP A 147 12.10 -5.96 3.62
C ASP A 147 12.76 -4.74 2.94
N GLY A 148 12.08 -4.14 1.96
CA GLY A 148 12.54 -3.00 1.17
C GLY A 148 13.55 -3.33 0.06
N HIS A 149 14.22 -4.49 0.10
CA HIS A 149 15.36 -4.78 -0.77
C HIS A 149 15.25 -6.08 -1.57
N GLY A 150 14.37 -7.01 -1.20
CA GLY A 150 14.08 -8.26 -1.91
C GLY A 150 15.31 -9.16 -2.10
N GLY A 151 16.23 -9.11 -1.14
CA GLY A 151 17.56 -9.75 -1.18
C GLY A 151 18.61 -9.09 -2.10
N ASN A 152 18.33 -7.96 -2.76
CA ASN A 152 19.32 -7.32 -3.64
C ASN A 152 20.37 -6.53 -2.86
N ILE A 153 21.65 -6.75 -3.22
CA ILE A 153 22.79 -6.21 -2.48
C ILE A 153 22.78 -4.68 -2.43
N ALA A 154 22.67 -4.00 -3.58
CA ALA A 154 22.68 -2.53 -3.60
C ALA A 154 21.50 -1.90 -2.86
N LEU A 155 20.30 -2.50 -3.00
CA LEU A 155 19.12 -2.02 -2.27
C LEU A 155 19.28 -2.25 -0.76
N LYS A 156 19.86 -3.39 -0.37
CA LYS A 156 20.13 -3.72 1.03
C LYS A 156 21.17 -2.78 1.64
N GLU A 157 22.18 -2.36 0.89
CA GLU A 157 23.14 -1.33 1.33
C GLU A 157 22.40 -0.02 1.65
N LEU A 158 21.52 0.44 0.77
CA LEU A 158 20.72 1.66 0.99
C LEU A 158 19.80 1.54 2.22
N THR A 159 19.02 0.45 2.31
CA THR A 159 18.08 0.24 3.42
C THR A 159 18.77 -0.11 4.74
N GLY A 160 19.97 -0.68 4.69
CA GLY A 160 20.78 -1.00 5.87
C GLY A 160 21.41 0.24 6.49
N LEU A 161 21.75 1.25 5.69
CA LEU A 161 22.22 2.55 6.16
C LEU A 161 21.07 3.39 6.74
N ASN A 162 19.87 3.28 6.17
CA ASN A 162 18.68 3.95 6.65
C ASN A 162 17.43 3.09 6.37
N SER A 163 16.81 2.56 7.42
CA SER A 163 15.62 1.70 7.31
C SER A 163 14.41 2.42 6.68
N ALA A 164 14.38 3.76 6.73
CA ALA A 164 13.35 4.57 6.08
C ALA A 164 13.63 4.81 4.58
N HIS A 165 14.81 4.46 4.05
CA HIS A 165 15.19 4.76 2.66
C HIS A 165 14.24 4.13 1.64
N ALA A 166 13.69 2.96 1.94
CA ALA A 166 12.74 2.28 1.06
C ALA A 166 11.51 3.13 0.73
N ALA A 167 11.16 4.11 1.57
CA ALA A 167 10.07 5.05 1.30
C ALA A 167 10.29 5.90 0.03
N HIS A 168 11.53 6.05 -0.43
CA HIS A 168 11.88 6.75 -1.67
C HIS A 168 11.74 5.88 -2.92
N PHE A 169 11.45 4.59 -2.79
CA PHE A 169 11.30 3.70 -3.93
C PHE A 169 9.95 3.85 -4.62
N GLN A 170 10.00 3.91 -5.94
CA GLN A 170 8.86 3.86 -6.84
C GLN A 170 9.00 2.66 -7.78
N PHE A 171 7.91 1.92 -7.96
CA PHE A 171 7.85 0.66 -8.69
C PHE A 171 7.04 0.84 -9.97
N SER A 172 7.55 0.32 -11.08
CA SER A 172 6.86 0.27 -12.36
C SER A 172 7.21 -0.99 -13.15
N ILE A 173 6.44 -1.28 -14.20
CA ILE A 173 6.65 -2.45 -15.05
C ILE A 173 7.12 -1.97 -16.43
N LEU A 174 8.24 -2.53 -16.91
CA LEU A 174 8.82 -2.19 -18.22
C LEU A 174 8.29 -3.10 -19.32
N ARG A 175 8.13 -4.40 -19.01
CA ARG A 175 7.66 -5.39 -19.97
C ARG A 175 7.05 -6.59 -19.27
N VAL A 176 5.95 -7.10 -19.82
CA VAL A 176 5.31 -8.35 -19.38
C VAL A 176 5.50 -9.45 -20.41
N PHE A 177 5.53 -10.69 -19.92
CA PHE A 177 5.62 -11.90 -20.72
C PHE A 177 4.54 -12.89 -20.31
N GLY A 178 4.04 -13.64 -21.29
CA GLY A 178 3.17 -14.77 -21.03
C GLY A 178 3.89 -15.85 -20.20
N PRO A 179 3.17 -16.67 -19.42
CA PRO A 179 3.76 -17.59 -18.45
C PRO A 179 4.59 -18.72 -19.07
N SER A 180 4.47 -18.94 -20.37
CA SER A 180 5.19 -19.97 -21.15
C SER A 180 6.47 -19.45 -21.81
N VAL A 181 6.79 -18.16 -21.67
CA VAL A 181 8.01 -17.60 -22.27
C VAL A 181 9.24 -18.18 -21.55
N PRO A 182 10.23 -18.69 -22.31
CA PRO A 182 11.47 -19.22 -21.73
C PRO A 182 12.23 -18.16 -20.92
N SER A 183 12.86 -18.57 -19.81
CA SER A 183 13.69 -17.66 -19.00
C SER A 183 14.80 -16.99 -19.79
N ALA A 184 15.37 -17.65 -20.81
CA ALA A 184 16.41 -17.06 -21.67
C ALA A 184 15.94 -15.75 -22.35
N GLU A 185 14.71 -15.71 -22.86
CA GLU A 185 14.16 -14.49 -23.48
C GLU A 185 13.95 -13.38 -22.43
N ILE A 186 13.61 -13.75 -21.20
CA ILE A 186 13.45 -12.81 -20.09
C ILE A 186 14.82 -12.26 -19.66
N ASP A 187 15.86 -13.10 -19.68
CA ASP A 187 17.24 -12.72 -19.34
C ASP A 187 17.83 -11.75 -20.35
N GLU A 188 17.56 -12.00 -21.64
CA GLU A 188 17.91 -11.07 -22.72
C GLU A 188 17.19 -9.73 -22.56
N ALA A 189 15.89 -9.75 -22.25
CA ALA A 189 15.13 -8.53 -22.02
C ALA A 189 15.59 -7.76 -20.78
N GLU A 190 15.90 -8.46 -19.68
CA GLU A 190 16.47 -7.84 -18.48
C GLU A 190 17.81 -7.16 -18.80
N SER A 191 18.68 -7.87 -19.52
CA SER A 191 19.99 -7.35 -19.93
C SER A 191 19.86 -6.13 -20.82
N HIS A 192 18.95 -6.18 -21.81
CA HIS A 192 18.63 -5.05 -22.67
C HIS A 192 18.24 -3.81 -21.86
N PHE A 193 17.31 -3.93 -20.90
CA PHE A 193 16.89 -2.78 -20.09
C PHE A 193 17.98 -2.28 -19.15
N LYS A 194 18.80 -3.17 -18.57
CA LYS A 194 19.97 -2.76 -17.77
C LYS A 194 20.94 -1.92 -18.57
N ASP A 195 21.17 -2.28 -19.83
CA ASP A 195 22.07 -1.54 -20.72
C ASP A 195 21.44 -0.24 -21.23
N ALA A 196 20.19 -0.29 -21.70
CA ALA A 196 19.47 0.85 -22.24
C ALA A 196 19.26 1.96 -21.19
N LEU A 197 19.03 1.59 -19.94
CA LEU A 197 18.84 2.51 -18.80
C LEU A 197 20.13 2.73 -18.00
N LEU A 198 21.25 2.16 -18.44
CA LEU A 198 22.58 2.31 -17.84
C LEU A 198 22.63 1.95 -16.34
N THR A 199 21.79 1.02 -15.88
CA THR A 199 21.60 0.75 -14.45
C THR A 199 22.78 0.03 -13.80
N ARG A 200 23.66 -0.58 -14.59
CA ARG A 200 24.94 -1.14 -14.12
C ARG A 200 26.00 -0.07 -13.85
N ARG A 201 25.96 1.03 -14.61
CA ARG A 201 26.97 2.09 -14.55
C ARG A 201 26.57 3.22 -13.61
N TYR A 202 25.30 3.61 -13.64
CA TYR A 202 24.77 4.75 -12.89
C TYR A 202 23.65 4.38 -11.92
N GLY A 203 23.15 3.15 -12.01
CA GLY A 203 22.06 2.65 -11.17
C GLY A 203 22.51 1.70 -10.07
N LEU A 204 21.58 0.83 -9.70
CA LEU A 204 21.63 -0.05 -8.54
C LEU A 204 21.81 -1.53 -8.93
N ASN A 205 22.00 -1.83 -10.22
CA ASN A 205 22.33 -3.19 -10.65
C ASN A 205 23.84 -3.43 -10.47
N ARG A 206 24.20 -4.51 -9.78
CA ARG A 206 25.60 -4.93 -9.55
C ARG A 206 26.04 -6.09 -10.45
N ASN A 207 25.15 -6.56 -11.32
CA ASN A 207 25.33 -7.68 -12.24
C ASN A 207 24.95 -7.29 -13.66
#